data_AF-A0A947K4D2-F1
#
_entry.id   AF-A0A947K4D2-F1
#
_cell.length_a   1.000
_cell.length_b   1.000
_cell.length_c   1.000
_cell.angle_alpha   90.00
_cell.angle_beta   90.00
_cell.angle_gamma   90.00
#
_symmetry.space_group_name_H-M   'P 1'
#
loop_
_entity.id
_entity.type
_entity.pdbx_description
1 polymer ?
#
loop_
_entity_poly.entity_id
_entity_poly.type
_entity_poly.pdbx_seq_one_letter_code
_entity_poly.pdbx_strand_id
1 'polypeptide(L)'
;MGKKITTPFSCSKSLLLLSFLAILSLNSLSLADISSYEEQITKDYGPEYFFAIQGEVMGQAAPGVKSVKVNGQPVAIDPDLNFKARVTLKDGQKYLTIETLYKGLRFTKKYLVIRHPKAPKTFKITIPQQEFKKIVTRKEPVSRKRVVRREPAKKPKPKPKPKGSFGFKAREFNDPRYNVKDLAAAIEKDNYGFKLSSAKGSLKWLNELLRQPGFYDVWKKNPKHQNLILSADVKRLIKETAKYRHKPFNKLTRAQQLKIIRLNRLLLEVTYPLLCPKSSLFGISEEDENWLGFEFVAELTADKYLVVRKVNGKFFALIYDLRSKAWIPLHEISQQELFDLLEEGTVPLFIQPKK
;
A
#
# COMPACT_ATOMS: atom_id res chain seq x y z
N MET A 1 -13.27 90.25 10.91
CA MET A 1 -13.00 89.76 12.28
C MET A 1 -13.87 88.54 12.56
N GLY A 2 -13.23 87.47 13.06
CA GLY A 2 -13.75 86.23 13.66
C GLY A 2 -15.22 85.81 13.57
N LYS A 3 -15.45 84.57 13.12
CA LYS A 3 -15.70 83.42 14.02
C LYS A 3 -15.78 82.12 13.21
N LYS A 4 -14.71 81.31 13.31
CA LYS A 4 -14.72 79.89 12.93
C LYS A 4 -15.48 79.13 14.03
N ILE A 5 -16.51 78.39 13.65
CA ILE A 5 -17.19 77.44 14.53
C ILE A 5 -16.58 76.07 14.27
N THR A 6 -15.76 75.63 15.20
CA THR A 6 -15.28 74.25 15.36
C THR A 6 -16.30 73.46 16.18
N THR A 7 -16.73 72.31 15.65
CA THR A 7 -17.47 71.28 16.41
C THR A 7 -16.75 69.93 16.28
N PRO A 8 -16.99 68.99 17.21
CA PRO A 8 -15.90 68.24 17.84
C PRO A 8 -15.75 66.79 17.35
N PHE A 9 -14.57 66.27 17.69
CA PHE A 9 -14.22 64.86 17.89
C PHE A 9 -15.40 63.88 18.02
N SER A 10 -15.48 62.94 17.08
CA SER A 10 -16.12 61.63 17.29
C SER A 10 -15.07 60.53 17.26
N CYS A 11 -14.63 60.19 18.46
CA CYS A 11 -14.32 58.88 19.01
C CYS A 11 -14.00 57.72 18.04
N SER A 12 -12.78 57.19 18.24
CA SER A 12 -12.24 55.94 17.74
C SER A 12 -13.19 54.74 17.85
N LYS A 13 -13.53 54.14 16.72
CA LYS A 13 -13.96 52.73 16.63
C LYS A 13 -13.33 52.08 15.41
N SER A 14 -12.01 51.89 15.44
CA SER A 14 -11.33 50.98 14.50
C SER A 14 -10.05 50.43 15.13
N LEU A 15 -10.21 49.76 16.26
CA LEU A 15 -9.10 49.06 16.94
C LEU A 15 -9.66 47.88 17.75
N LEU A 16 -10.44 47.02 17.08
CA LEU A 16 -10.92 45.75 17.63
C LEU A 16 -11.25 44.78 16.48
N LEU A 17 -10.34 44.67 15.51
CA LEU A 17 -10.45 43.70 14.42
C LEU A 17 -9.07 43.10 14.09
N LEU A 18 -8.27 42.88 15.14
CA LEU A 18 -6.93 42.27 15.06
C LEU A 18 -6.67 41.22 16.15
N SER A 19 -7.72 40.69 16.79
CA SER A 19 -7.60 39.63 17.81
C SER A 19 -8.41 38.36 17.53
N PHE A 20 -9.11 38.27 16.39
CA PHE A 20 -9.88 37.06 16.01
C PHE A 20 -9.21 36.19 14.92
N LEU A 21 -7.96 36.48 14.57
CA LEU A 21 -7.15 35.69 13.62
C LEU A 21 -6.04 34.86 14.30
N ALA A 22 -5.98 34.83 15.63
CA ALA A 22 -4.92 34.15 16.38
C ALA A 22 -5.36 32.85 17.10
N ILE A 23 -6.63 32.40 16.97
CA ILE A 23 -7.14 31.20 17.69
C ILE A 23 -7.62 30.09 16.71
N LEU A 24 -7.22 30.15 15.44
CA LEU A 24 -7.53 29.10 14.44
C LEU A 24 -6.29 28.43 13.84
N SER A 25 -5.15 28.48 14.54
CA SER A 25 -3.89 27.82 14.13
C SER A 25 -3.46 26.65 15.03
N LEU A 26 -4.24 26.27 16.03
CA LEU A 26 -3.90 25.16 16.94
C LEU A 26 -4.89 24.02 16.77
N ASN A 27 -4.79 23.27 15.66
CA ASN A 27 -5.26 21.87 15.54
C ASN A 27 -4.84 21.21 14.20
N SER A 28 -3.69 21.56 13.65
CA SER A 28 -3.12 20.93 12.44
C SER A 28 -1.82 20.14 12.70
N LEU A 29 -1.53 19.80 13.96
CA LEU A 29 -0.52 18.78 14.30
C LEU A 29 -1.18 17.40 14.34
N SER A 30 -1.19 16.68 13.22
CA SER A 30 -1.18 15.19 13.22
C SER A 30 -1.02 14.52 11.86
N LEU A 31 -0.96 15.26 10.74
CA LEU A 31 -0.76 14.66 9.41
C LEU A 31 0.54 15.09 8.72
N ALA A 32 1.09 16.27 9.02
CA ALA A 32 2.38 16.72 8.52
C ALA A 32 3.57 15.92 9.12
N ASP A 33 3.45 15.48 10.38
CA ASP A 33 4.51 14.70 11.05
C ASP A 33 4.60 13.24 10.56
N ILE A 34 3.53 12.69 9.98
CA ILE A 34 3.56 11.32 9.41
C ILE A 34 4.17 11.35 8.01
N SER A 35 3.89 12.40 7.22
CA SER A 35 4.46 12.61 5.89
C SER A 35 5.97 12.87 5.93
N SER A 36 6.45 13.64 6.93
CA SER A 36 7.89 13.88 7.10
C SER A 36 8.63 12.63 7.63
N TYR A 37 7.93 11.76 8.36
CA TYR A 37 8.47 10.47 8.83
C TYR A 37 8.64 9.48 7.68
N GLU A 38 7.69 9.41 6.74
CA GLU A 38 7.81 8.55 5.54
C GLU A 38 8.88 9.05 4.55
N GLU A 39 9.04 10.36 4.39
CA GLU A 39 10.18 10.94 3.61
C GLU A 39 11.55 10.74 4.29
N GLN A 40 11.60 10.61 5.62
CA GLN A 40 12.84 10.28 6.35
C GLN A 40 13.20 8.80 6.25
N ILE A 41 12.24 7.89 6.14
CA ILE A 41 12.50 6.45 5.96
C ILE A 41 13.18 6.18 4.60
N THR A 42 13.07 7.08 3.62
CA THR A 42 13.82 7.02 2.35
C THR A 42 15.25 7.56 2.40
N LYS A 43 15.75 8.06 3.55
CA LYS A 43 17.18 8.28 3.70
C LYS A 43 17.86 6.95 4.01
N ASP A 44 18.74 6.52 3.11
CA ASP A 44 19.67 5.41 3.36
C ASP A 44 20.54 5.75 4.59
N TYR A 45 20.13 5.28 5.77
CA TYR A 45 20.96 5.38 6.97
C TYR A 45 22.24 4.57 6.74
N GLY A 46 23.39 5.25 6.81
CA GLY A 46 24.69 4.61 6.66
C GLY A 46 25.02 3.66 7.83
N PRO A 47 26.06 2.82 7.69
CA PRO A 47 26.48 1.88 8.73
C PRO A 47 26.78 2.55 10.08
N GLU A 48 27.16 3.84 10.07
CA GLU A 48 27.40 4.64 11.27
C GLU A 48 26.18 4.82 12.17
N TYR A 49 24.96 4.54 11.68
CA TYR A 49 23.73 4.56 12.47
C TYR A 49 23.38 3.22 13.13
N PHE A 50 24.20 2.19 12.92
CA PHE A 50 23.92 0.81 13.37
C PHE A 50 25.05 0.21 14.24
N PHE A 51 25.81 1.06 14.94
CA PHE A 51 26.84 0.64 15.90
C PHE A 51 26.28 -0.12 17.10
N ALA A 52 27.04 -1.03 17.72
CA ALA A 52 26.56 -1.86 18.83
C ALA A 52 25.98 -1.05 20.02
N ILE A 53 24.80 -1.45 20.51
CA ILE A 53 24.11 -0.84 21.66
C ILE A 53 23.55 -1.89 22.62
N GLN A 54 23.34 -1.50 23.87
CA GLN A 54 22.69 -2.33 24.89
C GLN A 54 21.51 -1.58 25.49
N GLY A 55 20.41 -2.25 25.78
CA GLY A 55 19.25 -1.57 26.34
C GLY A 55 18.31 -2.48 27.07
N GLU A 56 17.25 -1.90 27.59
CA GLU A 56 16.17 -2.61 28.26
C GLU A 56 14.88 -2.50 27.44
N VAL A 57 14.25 -3.64 27.21
CA VAL A 57 12.92 -3.74 26.63
C VAL A 57 11.97 -4.15 27.74
N MET A 58 10.91 -3.37 27.93
CA MET A 58 9.86 -3.65 28.90
C MET A 58 8.49 -3.47 28.26
N GLY A 59 7.52 -4.22 28.73
CA GLY A 59 6.15 -4.11 28.25
C GLY A 59 5.18 -4.91 29.10
N GLN A 60 3.89 -4.76 28.79
CA GLN A 60 2.83 -5.52 29.42
C GLN A 60 2.08 -6.33 28.36
N ALA A 61 2.06 -7.64 28.53
CA ALA A 61 1.37 -8.57 27.66
C ALA A 61 -0.16 -8.47 27.83
N ALA A 62 -0.90 -8.91 26.81
CA ALA A 62 -2.36 -9.06 26.92
C ALA A 62 -2.74 -10.34 27.69
N PRO A 63 -3.88 -10.35 28.40
CA PRO A 63 -4.39 -11.56 29.05
C PRO A 63 -4.54 -12.73 28.07
N GLY A 64 -3.86 -13.85 28.33
CA GLY A 64 -3.85 -15.04 27.46
C GLY A 64 -2.62 -15.19 26.57
N VAL A 65 -1.63 -14.30 26.69
CA VAL A 65 -0.28 -14.52 26.15
C VAL A 65 0.38 -15.67 26.90
N LYS A 66 0.94 -16.64 26.16
CA LYS A 66 1.65 -17.80 26.70
C LYS A 66 3.15 -17.59 26.82
N SER A 67 3.74 -16.85 25.89
CA SER A 67 5.18 -16.55 25.90
C SER A 67 5.51 -15.29 25.12
N VAL A 68 6.59 -14.63 25.53
CA VAL A 68 7.23 -13.52 24.84
C VAL A 68 8.69 -13.90 24.57
N LYS A 69 9.18 -13.64 23.36
CA LYS A 69 10.60 -13.70 23.02
C LYS A 69 11.08 -12.34 22.54
N VAL A 70 12.28 -11.95 22.94
CA VAL A 70 12.94 -10.73 22.47
C VAL A 70 14.25 -11.14 21.80
N ASN A 71 14.38 -10.85 20.51
CA ASN A 71 15.46 -11.33 19.63
C ASN A 71 15.68 -12.85 19.74
N GLY A 72 14.60 -13.61 19.75
CA GLY A 72 14.61 -15.07 19.86
C GLY A 72 14.78 -15.62 21.28
N GLN A 73 15.20 -14.79 22.24
CA GLN A 73 15.39 -15.20 23.63
C GLN A 73 14.08 -15.14 24.42
N PRO A 74 13.66 -16.21 25.11
CA PRO A 74 12.45 -16.20 25.93
C PRO A 74 12.58 -15.22 27.10
N VAL A 75 11.49 -14.52 27.41
CA VAL A 75 11.42 -13.55 28.50
C VAL A 75 10.35 -13.98 29.50
N ALA A 76 10.67 -13.93 30.79
CA ALA A 76 9.72 -14.21 31.86
C ALA A 76 8.61 -13.15 31.86
N ILE A 77 7.38 -13.61 32.07
CA ILE A 77 6.19 -12.78 32.23
C ILE A 77 5.76 -12.92 33.69
N ASP A 78 5.65 -11.81 34.40
CA ASP A 78 5.23 -11.79 35.80
C ASP A 78 3.70 -11.97 35.94
N PRO A 79 3.17 -12.13 37.17
CA PRO A 79 1.73 -12.27 37.39
C PRO A 79 0.89 -11.07 36.91
N ASP A 80 1.47 -9.88 36.88
CA ASP A 80 0.85 -8.64 36.37
C ASP A 80 0.97 -8.49 34.84
N LEU A 81 1.45 -9.56 34.18
CA LEU A 81 1.70 -9.68 32.75
C LEU A 81 2.81 -8.76 32.24
N ASN A 82 3.65 -8.19 33.09
CA ASN A 82 4.81 -7.43 32.65
C ASN A 82 5.96 -8.35 32.27
N PHE A 83 6.79 -7.89 31.36
CA PHE A 83 8.05 -8.55 31.00
C PHE A 83 9.16 -7.51 30.88
N LYS A 84 10.38 -7.94 31.19
CA LYS A 84 11.59 -7.12 31.08
C LYS A 84 12.76 -7.95 30.56
N ALA A 85 13.47 -7.43 29.57
CA ALA A 85 14.65 -8.07 29.00
C ALA A 85 15.76 -7.06 28.74
N ARG A 86 17.01 -7.44 29.04
CA ARG A 86 18.20 -6.74 28.53
C ARG A 86 18.53 -7.27 27.15
N VAL A 87 18.78 -6.35 26.22
CA VAL A 87 19.03 -6.67 24.82
C VAL A 87 20.29 -5.98 24.35
N THR A 88 21.14 -6.73 23.66
CA THR A 88 22.30 -6.20 22.94
C THR A 88 22.02 -6.33 21.45
N LEU A 89 22.09 -5.21 20.72
CA LEU A 89 22.12 -5.21 19.26
C LEU A 89 23.57 -5.03 18.84
N LYS A 90 24.11 -6.02 18.12
CA LYS A 90 25.48 -5.99 17.59
C LYS A 90 25.63 -4.94 16.50
N ASP A 91 26.87 -4.68 16.10
CA ASP A 91 27.17 -3.83 14.96
C ASP A 91 26.47 -4.36 13.69
N GLY A 92 25.85 -3.46 12.93
CA GLY A 92 25.07 -3.79 11.74
C GLY A 92 23.69 -4.42 11.99
N GLN A 93 23.36 -4.88 13.20
CA GLN A 93 22.02 -5.41 13.50
C GLN A 93 21.01 -4.27 13.59
N LYS A 94 20.06 -4.22 12.66
CA LYS A 94 19.12 -3.08 12.55
C LYS A 94 17.84 -3.23 13.37
N TYR A 95 17.44 -4.46 13.66
CA TYR A 95 16.10 -4.75 14.15
C TYR A 95 16.08 -5.31 15.57
N LEU A 96 15.13 -4.80 16.36
CA LEU A 96 14.64 -5.46 17.55
C LEU A 96 13.39 -6.26 17.17
N THR A 97 13.39 -7.56 17.44
CA THR A 97 12.28 -8.46 17.13
C THR A 97 11.62 -8.93 18.41
N ILE A 98 10.29 -8.84 18.47
CA ILE A 98 9.50 -9.28 19.61
C ILE A 98 8.45 -10.24 19.10
N GLU A 99 8.53 -11.46 19.61
CA GLU A 99 7.60 -12.53 19.27
C GLU A 99 6.69 -12.81 20.44
N THR A 100 5.41 -12.99 20.17
CA THR A 100 4.40 -13.26 21.20
C THR A 100 3.53 -14.41 20.75
N LEU A 101 3.36 -15.41 21.61
CA LEU A 101 2.44 -16.51 21.40
C LEU A 101 1.14 -16.24 22.17
N TYR A 102 0.04 -16.05 21.46
CA TYR A 102 -1.26 -15.71 22.05
C TYR A 102 -2.34 -16.64 21.50
N LYS A 103 -3.01 -17.42 22.36
CA LYS A 103 -4.06 -18.37 21.97
C LYS A 103 -3.67 -19.28 20.77
N GLY A 104 -2.41 -19.70 20.70
CA GLY A 104 -1.88 -20.54 19.60
C GLY A 104 -1.47 -19.79 18.34
N LEU A 105 -1.63 -18.46 18.30
CA LEU A 105 -1.17 -17.61 17.21
C LEU A 105 0.18 -16.98 17.57
N ARG A 106 1.13 -17.03 16.64
CA ARG A 106 2.44 -16.36 16.76
C ARG A 106 2.37 -14.99 16.08
N PHE A 107 2.72 -13.95 16.83
CA PHE A 107 2.85 -12.59 16.35
C PHE A 107 4.31 -12.17 16.43
N THR A 108 4.85 -11.59 15.36
CA THR A 108 6.21 -11.09 15.31
C THR A 108 6.19 -9.61 14.95
N LYS A 109 6.72 -8.76 15.81
CA LYS A 109 6.88 -7.33 15.56
C LYS A 109 8.36 -7.00 15.46
N LYS A 110 8.73 -6.29 14.39
CA LYS A 110 10.10 -5.82 14.14
C LYS A 110 10.14 -4.30 14.28
N TYR A 111 11.07 -3.79 15.07
CA TYR A 111 11.33 -2.36 15.23
C TYR A 111 12.69 -2.06 14.61
N LEU A 112 12.74 -1.11 13.68
CA LEU A 112 13.99 -0.57 13.15
C LEU A 112 14.59 0.38 14.20
N VAL A 113 15.79 0.10 14.68
CA VAL A 113 16.46 0.89 15.71
C VAL A 113 17.56 1.73 15.07
N ILE A 114 17.22 2.97 14.75
CA ILE A 114 18.15 3.98 14.20
C ILE A 114 18.90 4.64 15.36
N ARG A 115 20.23 4.64 15.31
CA ARG A 115 21.08 5.18 16.39
C ARG A 115 21.81 6.40 15.86
N HIS A 116 21.55 7.57 16.42
CA HIS A 116 22.34 8.73 16.06
C HIS A 116 23.79 8.53 16.58
N PRO A 117 24.85 8.79 15.78
CA PRO A 117 26.24 8.55 16.19
C PRO A 117 26.68 9.27 17.48
N LYS A 118 26.01 10.38 17.81
CA LYS A 118 26.25 11.16 19.03
C LYS A 118 25.36 10.77 20.23
N ALA A 119 24.43 9.83 20.06
CA ALA A 119 23.54 9.41 21.12
C ALA A 119 24.24 8.43 22.09
N PRO A 120 23.78 8.33 23.35
CA PRO A 120 24.23 7.30 24.27
C PRO A 120 24.06 5.90 23.67
N LYS A 121 24.98 4.98 23.96
CA LYS A 121 24.90 3.57 23.49
C LYS A 121 23.87 2.73 24.25
N THR A 122 22.90 3.39 24.88
CA THR A 122 21.84 2.75 25.65
C THR A 122 20.45 3.15 25.18
N PHE A 123 19.49 2.25 25.33
CA PHE A 123 18.09 2.52 24.98
C PHE A 123 17.12 1.88 25.97
N LYS A 124 15.91 2.45 26.03
CA LYS A 124 14.78 1.90 26.77
C LYS A 124 13.55 1.92 25.88
N ILE A 125 12.93 0.76 25.69
CA ILE A 125 11.69 0.63 24.90
C ILE A 125 10.58 0.13 25.82
N THR A 126 9.47 0.86 25.82
CA THR A 126 8.25 0.50 26.54
C THR A 126 7.16 0.15 25.54
N ILE A 127 6.60 -1.06 25.66
CA ILE A 127 5.56 -1.57 24.75
C ILE A 127 4.22 -1.50 25.46
N PRO A 128 3.30 -0.61 25.03
CA PRO A 128 2.06 -0.43 25.73
C PRO A 128 1.08 -1.58 25.44
N GLN A 129 0.30 -1.96 26.45
CA GLN A 129 -0.69 -3.05 26.37
C GLN A 129 -1.68 -2.88 25.20
N GLN A 130 -2.01 -1.64 24.84
CA GLN A 130 -2.95 -1.33 23.76
C GLN A 130 -2.50 -1.85 22.39
N GLU A 131 -1.20 -2.01 22.15
CA GLU A 131 -0.70 -2.58 20.90
C GLU A 131 -1.16 -4.03 20.72
N PHE A 132 -1.27 -4.78 21.81
CA PHE A 132 -1.77 -6.16 21.78
C PHE A 132 -3.29 -6.21 21.62
N LYS A 133 -4.05 -5.23 22.12
CA LYS A 133 -5.52 -5.20 21.99
C LYS A 133 -5.97 -5.08 20.53
N LYS A 134 -5.26 -4.30 19.71
CA LYS A 134 -5.55 -4.15 18.26
C LYS A 134 -5.46 -5.48 17.49
N ILE A 135 -4.69 -6.43 18.00
CA ILE A 135 -4.48 -7.74 17.39
C ILE A 135 -5.67 -8.67 17.67
N VAL A 136 -6.25 -8.58 18.87
CA VAL A 136 -7.35 -9.46 19.32
C VAL A 136 -8.67 -9.12 18.62
N THR A 137 -8.97 -7.83 18.42
CA THR A 137 -10.26 -7.38 17.86
C THR A 137 -10.50 -7.75 16.39
N ARG A 138 -9.45 -8.08 15.62
CA ARG A 138 -9.59 -8.40 14.19
C ARG A 138 -10.12 -9.81 13.89
N LYS A 139 -10.27 -10.69 14.88
CA LYS A 139 -10.48 -12.14 14.64
C LYS A 139 -11.57 -12.79 15.47
N GLU A 140 -12.59 -12.08 15.91
CA GLU A 140 -13.82 -12.81 16.23
C GLU A 140 -14.46 -13.24 14.91
N PRO A 141 -14.48 -14.55 14.60
CA PRO A 141 -15.15 -15.01 13.40
C PRO A 141 -16.61 -14.62 13.52
N VAL A 142 -17.06 -13.69 12.68
CA VAL A 142 -18.47 -13.33 12.58
C VAL A 142 -19.22 -14.64 12.32
N SER A 143 -19.96 -15.10 13.33
CA SER A 143 -20.74 -16.32 13.24
C SER A 143 -21.76 -16.10 12.11
N ARG A 144 -21.46 -16.66 10.94
CA ARG A 144 -22.36 -16.59 9.80
C ARG A 144 -23.60 -17.37 10.21
N LYS A 145 -24.66 -16.65 10.60
CA LYS A 145 -25.99 -17.23 10.76
C LYS A 145 -26.29 -18.02 9.50
N ARG A 146 -26.43 -19.33 9.66
CA ARG A 146 -26.78 -20.26 8.58
C ARG A 146 -28.19 -19.89 8.13
N VAL A 147 -28.28 -19.08 7.09
CA VAL A 147 -29.55 -18.72 6.47
C VAL A 147 -30.12 -20.01 5.88
N VAL A 148 -31.17 -20.54 6.51
CA VAL A 148 -31.95 -21.67 6.01
C VAL A 148 -32.61 -21.20 4.72
N ARG A 149 -32.04 -21.62 3.60
CA ARG A 149 -32.47 -21.26 2.26
C ARG A 149 -33.74 -22.04 1.93
N ARG A 150 -34.90 -21.42 2.15
CA ARG A 150 -36.18 -21.88 1.56
C ARG A 150 -36.01 -21.88 0.03
N GLU A 151 -36.33 -22.99 -0.62
CA GLU A 151 -36.28 -23.12 -2.08
C GLU A 151 -37.26 -22.14 -2.74
N PRO A 152 -36.79 -21.15 -3.51
CA PRO A 152 -37.67 -20.30 -4.28
C PRO A 152 -37.97 -20.96 -5.63
N ALA A 153 -39.25 -20.90 -6.01
CA ALA A 153 -39.75 -21.30 -7.32
C ALA A 153 -38.86 -20.82 -8.48
N LYS A 154 -38.68 -21.71 -9.48
CA LYS A 154 -37.79 -21.56 -10.65
C LYS A 154 -38.06 -20.26 -11.44
N LYS A 155 -37.42 -19.16 -11.06
CA LYS A 155 -37.18 -18.03 -11.96
C LYS A 155 -36.09 -18.39 -12.98
N PRO A 156 -36.17 -17.93 -14.24
CA PRO A 156 -35.16 -18.21 -15.27
C PRO A 156 -33.79 -17.80 -14.76
N LYS A 157 -32.82 -18.73 -14.83
CA LYS A 157 -31.45 -18.54 -14.32
C LYS A 157 -30.89 -17.25 -14.92
N PRO A 158 -30.58 -16.21 -14.11
CA PRO A 158 -29.95 -15.00 -14.63
C PRO A 158 -28.62 -15.40 -15.28
N LYS A 159 -28.43 -14.99 -16.55
CA LYS A 159 -27.16 -15.19 -17.26
C LYS A 159 -26.02 -14.74 -16.34
N PRO A 160 -24.99 -15.56 -16.10
CA PRO A 160 -23.92 -15.23 -15.17
C PRO A 160 -23.32 -13.89 -15.58
N LYS A 161 -23.39 -12.90 -14.67
CA LYS A 161 -22.77 -11.59 -14.88
C LYS A 161 -21.27 -11.83 -15.11
N PRO A 162 -20.68 -11.36 -16.22
CA PRO A 162 -19.28 -11.61 -16.51
C PRO A 162 -18.41 -11.05 -15.39
N LYS A 163 -17.68 -11.95 -14.71
CA LYS A 163 -16.70 -11.57 -13.68
C LYS A 163 -15.50 -10.93 -14.38
N GLY A 164 -15.08 -9.75 -13.92
CA GLY A 164 -13.84 -9.10 -14.36
C GLY A 164 -13.99 -7.93 -15.33
N SER A 165 -14.77 -6.90 -15.00
CA SER A 165 -14.61 -5.62 -15.69
C SER A 165 -13.42 -4.86 -15.12
N PHE A 166 -12.48 -4.45 -15.97
CA PHE A 166 -11.41 -3.49 -15.64
C PHE A 166 -11.89 -2.02 -15.58
N GLY A 167 -13.20 -1.80 -15.64
CA GLY A 167 -13.78 -0.48 -15.47
C GLY A 167 -13.76 -0.03 -14.01
N PHE A 168 -13.84 1.28 -13.81
CA PHE A 168 -14.00 1.91 -12.51
C PHE A 168 -15.28 1.42 -11.81
N LYS A 169 -15.16 1.09 -10.53
CA LYS A 169 -16.24 0.73 -9.61
C LYS A 169 -16.42 1.85 -8.59
N ALA A 170 -17.65 2.04 -8.11
CA ALA A 170 -17.97 3.06 -7.11
C ALA A 170 -17.08 2.94 -5.86
N ARG A 171 -16.85 1.71 -5.38
CA ARG A 171 -16.03 1.44 -4.20
C ARG A 171 -14.56 1.89 -4.31
N GLU A 172 -14.01 1.97 -5.52
CA GLU A 172 -12.64 2.46 -5.73
C GLU A 172 -12.51 3.95 -5.40
N PHE A 173 -13.63 4.68 -5.34
CA PHE A 173 -13.72 6.08 -4.96
C PHE A 173 -14.33 6.27 -3.56
N ASN A 174 -14.39 5.22 -2.74
CA ASN A 174 -14.74 5.36 -1.32
C ASN A 174 -13.55 5.89 -0.49
N ASP A 175 -12.33 5.78 -1.02
CA ASP A 175 -11.16 6.40 -0.43
C ASP A 175 -11.27 7.93 -0.55
N PRO A 176 -11.17 8.70 0.56
CA PRO A 176 -11.28 10.16 0.54
C PRO A 176 -10.32 10.87 -0.40
N ARG A 177 -9.21 10.21 -0.79
CA ARG A 177 -8.23 10.75 -1.74
C ARG A 177 -8.74 10.81 -3.18
N TYR A 178 -9.74 10.00 -3.53
CA TYR A 178 -10.20 9.87 -4.90
C TYR A 178 -11.63 10.39 -5.08
N ASN A 179 -11.81 11.27 -6.05
CA ASN A 179 -13.10 11.83 -6.40
C ASN A 179 -13.35 11.72 -7.90
N VAL A 180 -14.50 11.15 -8.28
CA VAL A 180 -14.89 10.96 -9.68
C VAL A 180 -14.95 12.28 -10.44
N LYS A 181 -15.42 13.36 -9.79
CA LYS A 181 -15.56 14.69 -10.42
C LYS A 181 -14.19 15.31 -10.69
N ASP A 182 -13.27 15.20 -9.74
CA ASP A 182 -11.94 15.80 -9.85
C ASP A 182 -11.11 15.09 -10.92
N LEU A 183 -11.17 13.76 -10.96
CA LEU A 183 -10.54 12.97 -12.03
C LEU A 183 -11.12 13.33 -13.41
N ALA A 184 -12.45 13.43 -13.52
CA ALA A 184 -13.10 13.80 -14.78
C ALA A 184 -12.74 15.22 -15.24
N ALA A 185 -12.63 16.18 -14.31
CA ALA A 185 -12.22 17.54 -14.60
C ALA A 185 -10.75 17.61 -15.07
N ALA A 186 -9.85 16.86 -14.42
CA ALA A 186 -8.44 16.76 -14.84
C ALA A 186 -8.30 16.17 -16.25
N ILE A 187 -9.04 15.10 -16.56
CA ILE A 187 -9.05 14.49 -17.90
C ILE A 187 -9.57 15.45 -18.96
N GLU A 188 -10.62 16.20 -18.66
CA GLU A 188 -11.18 17.17 -19.61
C GLU A 188 -10.22 18.32 -19.86
N LYS A 189 -9.51 18.80 -18.84
CA LYS A 189 -8.49 19.85 -18.98
C LYS A 189 -7.40 19.48 -19.99
N ASP A 190 -7.07 18.19 -20.12
CA ASP A 190 -6.13 17.69 -21.12
C ASP A 190 -6.75 17.46 -22.51
N ASN A 191 -8.06 17.68 -22.65
CA ASN A 191 -8.83 17.75 -23.89
C ASN A 191 -8.50 16.67 -24.93
N TYR A 192 -8.77 15.41 -24.58
CA TYR A 192 -8.58 14.29 -25.51
C TYR A 192 -9.60 14.24 -26.67
N GLY A 193 -10.49 15.23 -26.82
CA GLY A 193 -11.39 15.36 -27.98
C GLY A 193 -12.48 14.28 -28.13
N PHE A 194 -12.71 13.43 -27.13
CA PHE A 194 -13.75 12.41 -27.18
C PHE A 194 -15.13 12.99 -26.82
N LYS A 195 -16.12 12.79 -27.70
CA LYS A 195 -17.53 13.09 -27.42
C LYS A 195 -18.17 11.89 -26.72
N LEU A 196 -18.40 12.01 -25.42
CA LEU A 196 -19.02 10.97 -24.60
C LEU A 196 -20.49 11.32 -24.33
N SER A 197 -21.34 10.30 -24.31
CA SER A 197 -22.80 10.44 -24.15
C SER A 197 -23.24 10.57 -22.69
N SER A 198 -22.47 10.03 -21.76
CA SER A 198 -22.80 10.07 -20.33
C SER A 198 -22.57 11.45 -19.71
N ALA A 199 -23.28 11.75 -18.63
CA ALA A 199 -23.07 12.99 -17.87
C ALA A 199 -21.65 13.07 -17.32
N LYS A 200 -20.96 14.19 -17.60
CA LYS A 200 -19.60 14.46 -17.13
C LYS A 200 -19.50 14.42 -15.61
N GLY A 201 -18.38 13.93 -15.08
CA GLY A 201 -18.17 13.77 -13.63
C GLY A 201 -18.94 12.57 -13.03
N SER A 202 -19.49 11.70 -13.87
CA SER A 202 -20.11 10.44 -13.43
C SER A 202 -19.17 9.24 -13.64
N LEU A 203 -19.37 8.20 -12.83
CA LEU A 203 -18.67 6.92 -13.00
C LEU A 203 -18.95 6.29 -14.38
N LYS A 204 -20.15 6.52 -14.92
CA LYS A 204 -20.54 6.05 -16.25
C LYS A 204 -19.69 6.71 -17.34
N TRP A 205 -19.45 8.01 -17.21
CA TRP A 205 -18.60 8.78 -18.12
C TRP A 205 -17.15 8.29 -18.14
N LEU A 206 -16.54 8.08 -16.96
CA LEU A 206 -15.19 7.49 -16.88
C LEU A 206 -15.12 6.11 -17.55
N ASN A 207 -16.13 5.28 -17.32
CA ASN A 207 -16.19 3.95 -17.94
C ASN A 207 -16.49 3.98 -19.44
N GLU A 208 -17.12 5.04 -19.95
CA GLU A 208 -17.31 5.27 -21.39
C GLU A 208 -16.00 5.72 -22.05
N LEU A 209 -15.20 6.55 -21.36
CA LEU A 209 -13.86 6.93 -21.79
C LEU A 209 -12.95 5.72 -21.92
N LEU A 210 -12.98 4.80 -20.93
CA LEU A 210 -12.18 3.57 -20.99
C LEU A 210 -12.52 2.67 -22.19
N ARG A 211 -13.70 2.84 -22.81
CA ARG A 211 -14.13 2.07 -23.98
C ARG A 211 -13.72 2.71 -25.31
N GLN A 212 -13.03 3.84 -25.31
CA GLN A 212 -12.56 4.50 -26.53
C GLN A 212 -11.34 3.77 -27.10
N PRO A 213 -11.44 3.06 -28.24
CA PRO A 213 -10.33 2.26 -28.77
C PRO A 213 -9.11 3.13 -29.14
N GLY A 214 -9.33 4.31 -29.69
CA GLY A 214 -8.28 5.26 -30.07
C GLY A 214 -7.71 6.09 -28.92
N PHE A 215 -8.06 5.83 -27.66
CA PHE A 215 -7.61 6.64 -26.51
C PHE A 215 -6.08 6.75 -26.44
N TYR A 216 -5.36 5.63 -26.57
CA TYR A 216 -3.89 5.64 -26.57
C TYR A 216 -3.29 6.53 -27.67
N ASP A 217 -3.87 6.49 -28.88
CA ASP A 217 -3.33 7.23 -30.03
C ASP A 217 -3.52 8.75 -29.86
N VAL A 218 -4.57 9.18 -29.17
CA VAL A 218 -4.75 10.59 -28.78
C VAL A 218 -3.86 10.93 -27.57
N TRP A 219 -3.83 10.06 -26.56
CA TRP A 219 -3.05 10.25 -25.34
C TRP A 219 -1.56 10.45 -25.64
N LYS A 220 -0.99 9.66 -26.56
CA LYS A 220 0.43 9.75 -26.97
C LYS A 220 0.77 11.08 -27.65
N LYS A 221 -0.18 11.75 -28.29
CA LYS A 221 0.05 13.03 -28.98
C LYS A 221 0.21 14.21 -28.01
N ASN A 222 -0.24 14.08 -26.77
CA ASN A 222 -0.11 15.13 -25.77
C ASN A 222 1.36 15.22 -25.28
N PRO A 223 2.04 16.38 -25.44
CA PRO A 223 3.44 16.53 -25.05
C PRO A 223 3.73 16.21 -23.58
N LYS A 224 2.76 16.45 -22.69
CA LYS A 224 2.89 16.16 -21.25
C LYS A 224 3.13 14.69 -20.96
N HIS A 225 2.72 13.79 -21.86
CA HIS A 225 2.77 12.35 -21.66
C HIS A 225 4.03 11.69 -22.23
N GLN A 226 4.84 12.42 -23.00
CA GLN A 226 6.03 11.85 -23.66
C GLN A 226 7.11 11.40 -22.67
N ASN A 227 7.17 12.05 -21.50
CA ASN A 227 8.15 11.75 -20.45
C ASN A 227 7.64 10.76 -19.40
N LEU A 228 6.42 10.24 -19.55
CA LEU A 228 5.86 9.29 -18.58
C LEU A 228 6.51 7.91 -18.75
N ILE A 229 7.03 7.37 -17.64
CA ILE A 229 7.64 6.04 -17.62
C ILE A 229 6.53 4.98 -17.63
N LEU A 230 6.44 4.23 -18.73
CA LEU A 230 5.46 3.15 -18.88
C LEU A 230 6.03 1.81 -18.43
N SER A 231 5.23 1.06 -17.66
CA SER A 231 5.55 -0.30 -17.24
C SER A 231 5.62 -1.28 -18.43
N ALA A 232 6.28 -2.42 -18.23
CA ALA A 232 6.37 -3.48 -19.24
C ALA A 232 4.99 -3.99 -19.69
N ASP A 233 4.03 -4.07 -18.77
CA ASP A 233 2.65 -4.47 -19.06
C ASP A 233 1.92 -3.47 -19.97
N VAL A 234 2.08 -2.17 -19.72
CA VAL A 234 1.49 -1.13 -20.58
C VAL A 234 2.10 -1.20 -21.98
N LYS A 235 3.44 -1.32 -22.07
CA LYS A 235 4.14 -1.48 -23.36
C LYS A 235 3.66 -2.72 -24.12
N ARG A 236 3.47 -3.85 -23.43
CA ARG A 236 2.90 -5.08 -24.01
C ARG A 236 1.48 -4.84 -24.54
N LEU A 237 0.59 -4.24 -23.74
CA LEU A 237 -0.78 -3.94 -24.15
C LEU A 237 -0.86 -2.97 -25.33
N ILE A 238 0.03 -1.97 -25.41
CA ILE A 238 0.14 -1.08 -26.57
C ILE A 238 0.43 -1.89 -27.84
N LYS A 239 1.38 -2.82 -27.79
CA LYS A 239 1.73 -3.69 -28.94
C LYS A 239 0.58 -4.61 -29.31
N GLU A 240 -0.04 -5.26 -28.33
CA GLU A 240 -1.13 -6.21 -28.56
C GLU A 240 -2.38 -5.55 -29.15
N THR A 241 -2.73 -4.35 -28.68
CA THR A 241 -3.94 -3.63 -29.09
C THR A 241 -3.81 -2.93 -30.43
N ALA A 242 -2.59 -2.69 -30.92
CA ALA A 242 -2.33 -1.98 -32.18
C ALA A 242 -3.13 -2.50 -33.38
N LYS A 243 -3.31 -3.83 -33.47
CA LYS A 243 -3.98 -4.48 -34.59
C LYS A 243 -5.49 -4.24 -34.66
N TYR A 244 -6.12 -3.76 -33.59
CA TYR A 244 -7.59 -3.65 -33.53
C TYR A 244 -8.11 -2.40 -32.85
N ARG A 245 -7.25 -1.55 -32.25
CA ARG A 245 -7.70 -0.32 -31.58
C ARG A 245 -8.21 0.79 -32.52
N HIS A 246 -8.11 0.59 -33.84
CA HIS A 246 -8.77 1.44 -34.84
C HIS A 246 -10.21 1.00 -35.16
N LYS A 247 -10.63 -0.18 -34.69
CA LYS A 247 -11.98 -0.72 -34.95
C LYS A 247 -12.99 -0.19 -33.91
N PRO A 248 -14.27 -0.06 -34.27
CA PRO A 248 -15.32 0.28 -33.30
C PRO A 248 -15.36 -0.71 -32.13
N PHE A 249 -15.51 -0.22 -30.90
CA PHE A 249 -15.41 -1.03 -29.68
C PHE A 249 -16.41 -2.20 -29.65
N ASN A 250 -17.62 -1.99 -30.20
CA ASN A 250 -18.68 -3.00 -30.29
C ASN A 250 -18.41 -4.11 -31.33
N LYS A 251 -17.43 -3.92 -32.22
CA LYS A 251 -16.99 -4.94 -33.20
C LYS A 251 -15.80 -5.76 -32.70
N LEU A 252 -15.25 -5.43 -31.53
CA LEU A 252 -14.15 -6.17 -30.92
C LEU A 252 -14.65 -7.41 -30.19
N THR A 253 -13.83 -8.46 -30.15
CA THR A 253 -14.09 -9.62 -29.29
C THR A 253 -14.02 -9.21 -27.83
N ARG A 254 -14.65 -10.00 -26.94
CA ARG A 254 -14.65 -9.69 -25.52
C ARG A 254 -13.24 -9.55 -24.93
N ALA A 255 -12.31 -10.40 -25.34
CA ALA A 255 -10.92 -10.34 -24.90
C ALA A 255 -10.23 -9.05 -25.38
N GLN A 256 -10.45 -8.65 -26.64
CA GLN A 256 -9.93 -7.39 -27.19
C GLN A 256 -10.49 -6.17 -26.46
N GLN A 257 -11.80 -6.15 -26.19
CA GLN A 257 -12.44 -5.09 -25.40
C GLN A 257 -11.81 -4.94 -24.01
N LEU A 258 -11.57 -6.06 -23.31
CA LEU A 258 -10.95 -6.06 -22.00
C LEU A 258 -9.51 -5.52 -22.04
N LYS A 259 -8.74 -5.87 -23.07
CA LYS A 259 -7.38 -5.34 -23.27
C LYS A 259 -7.38 -3.83 -23.52
N ILE A 260 -8.33 -3.30 -24.29
CA ILE A 260 -8.51 -1.86 -24.49
C ILE A 260 -8.86 -1.15 -23.19
N ILE A 261 -9.86 -1.64 -22.45
CA ILE A 261 -10.27 -1.03 -21.16
C ILE A 261 -9.08 -1.04 -20.19
N ARG A 262 -8.37 -2.17 -20.10
CA ARG A 262 -7.19 -2.33 -19.23
C ARG A 262 -6.09 -1.34 -19.61
N LEU A 263 -5.74 -1.25 -20.90
CA LEU A 263 -4.73 -0.30 -21.39
C LEU A 263 -5.12 1.13 -21.02
N ASN A 264 -6.35 1.54 -21.36
CA ASN A 264 -6.84 2.89 -21.11
C ASN A 264 -6.84 3.21 -19.60
N ARG A 265 -7.19 2.25 -18.76
CA ARG A 265 -7.18 2.41 -17.31
C ARG A 265 -5.76 2.63 -16.78
N LEU A 266 -4.80 1.81 -17.20
CA LEU A 266 -3.40 1.95 -16.78
C LEU A 266 -2.78 3.28 -17.25
N LEU A 267 -3.14 3.76 -18.44
CA LEU A 267 -2.70 5.07 -18.91
C LEU A 267 -3.22 6.20 -18.02
N LEU A 268 -4.49 6.15 -17.60
CA LEU A 268 -5.05 7.13 -16.66
C LEU A 268 -4.37 7.08 -15.29
N GLU A 269 -4.03 5.89 -14.78
CA GLU A 269 -3.30 5.74 -13.51
C GLU A 269 -1.91 6.38 -13.56
N VAL A 270 -1.18 6.19 -14.66
CA VAL A 270 0.15 6.80 -14.84
C VAL A 270 0.04 8.32 -15.04
N THR A 271 -1.03 8.77 -15.69
CA THR A 271 -1.22 10.21 -15.99
C THR A 271 -1.70 11.00 -14.78
N TYR A 272 -2.57 10.41 -13.95
CA TYR A 272 -3.20 11.07 -12.80
C TYR A 272 -3.02 10.27 -11.51
N PRO A 273 -1.78 10.03 -11.04
CA PRO A 273 -1.51 9.12 -9.91
C PRO A 273 -2.16 9.55 -8.58
N LEU A 274 -2.44 10.85 -8.41
CA LEU A 274 -3.08 11.40 -7.22
C LEU A 274 -4.61 11.37 -7.27
N LEU A 275 -5.21 11.32 -8.47
CA LEU A 275 -6.66 11.42 -8.66
C LEU A 275 -7.30 10.12 -9.13
N CYS A 276 -6.52 9.22 -9.71
CA CYS A 276 -6.98 7.96 -10.28
C CYS A 276 -6.68 6.81 -9.29
N PRO A 277 -7.71 6.11 -8.79
CA PRO A 277 -7.51 4.88 -8.02
C PRO A 277 -6.67 3.89 -8.83
N LYS A 278 -5.78 3.14 -8.17
CA LYS A 278 -5.02 2.08 -8.85
C LYS A 278 -5.94 0.90 -9.17
N SER A 279 -5.87 0.37 -10.39
CA SER A 279 -6.57 -0.87 -10.70
C SER A 279 -5.91 -2.00 -9.93
N SER A 280 -6.72 -2.76 -9.18
CA SER A 280 -6.28 -4.05 -8.65
C SER A 280 -5.73 -4.86 -9.83
N LEU A 281 -4.41 -5.05 -9.83
CA LEU A 281 -3.67 -5.63 -10.95
C LEU A 281 -4.19 -7.01 -11.34
N PHE A 282 -5.01 -7.67 -10.51
CA PHE A 282 -5.48 -9.03 -10.73
C PHE A 282 -6.98 -9.26 -10.66
N GLY A 283 -7.83 -8.26 -10.38
CA GLY A 283 -9.28 -8.52 -10.19
C GLY A 283 -9.57 -9.49 -9.02
N ILE A 284 -8.56 -9.75 -8.20
CA ILE A 284 -8.64 -10.43 -6.93
C ILE A 284 -9.17 -9.38 -5.94
N SER A 285 -10.17 -9.75 -5.15
CA SER A 285 -10.84 -8.88 -4.18
C SER A 285 -9.85 -8.24 -3.21
N GLU A 286 -10.18 -7.06 -2.69
CA GLU A 286 -9.44 -6.32 -1.65
C GLU A 286 -9.20 -7.12 -0.34
N GLU A 287 -9.67 -8.37 -0.25
CA GLU A 287 -9.29 -9.32 0.81
C GLU A 287 -7.90 -9.94 0.58
N ASP A 288 -7.27 -9.73 -0.58
CA ASP A 288 -5.94 -10.24 -0.95
C ASP A 288 -4.89 -9.13 -1.13
N GLU A 289 -5.04 -8.00 -0.42
CA GLU A 289 -4.00 -6.96 -0.30
C GLU A 289 -2.81 -7.38 0.58
N ASN A 290 -2.39 -8.65 0.49
CA ASN A 290 -1.05 -9.05 0.90
C ASN A 290 -0.12 -8.77 -0.30
N TRP A 291 0.62 -7.68 -0.16
CA TRP A 291 1.73 -7.22 -0.99
C TRP A 291 2.24 -8.19 -2.07
N LEU A 292 2.18 -7.73 -3.33
CA LEU A 292 2.84 -8.31 -4.51
C LEU A 292 2.42 -9.73 -4.96
N GLY A 293 1.40 -10.34 -4.34
CA GLY A 293 1.01 -11.72 -4.68
C GLY A 293 2.05 -12.75 -4.23
N PHE A 294 2.91 -12.36 -3.29
CA PHE A 294 3.85 -13.22 -2.60
C PHE A 294 3.29 -13.50 -1.20
N GLU A 295 3.31 -14.76 -0.81
CA GLU A 295 2.85 -15.22 0.49
C GLU A 295 3.85 -14.85 1.58
N PHE A 296 5.15 -14.74 1.23
CA PHE A 296 6.21 -14.44 2.19
C PHE A 296 7.51 -13.97 1.50
N VAL A 297 8.31 -13.16 2.20
CA VAL A 297 9.66 -12.68 1.81
C VAL A 297 10.65 -12.91 2.96
N ALA A 298 11.82 -13.54 2.69
CA ALA A 298 12.95 -13.58 3.62
C ALA A 298 14.21 -13.03 2.97
N GLU A 299 15.09 -12.49 3.80
CA GLU A 299 16.49 -12.29 3.48
C GLU A 299 17.19 -13.65 3.59
N LEU A 300 17.79 -14.13 2.49
CA LEU A 300 18.64 -15.32 2.48
C LEU A 300 20.07 -14.94 2.91
N THR A 301 20.58 -13.87 2.32
CA THR A 301 21.85 -13.23 2.66
C THR A 301 21.70 -11.71 2.54
N ALA A 302 22.69 -10.94 3.00
CA ALA A 302 22.65 -9.47 2.99
C ALA A 302 22.24 -8.85 1.64
N ASP A 303 22.51 -9.56 0.54
CA ASP A 303 22.27 -9.09 -0.82
C ASP A 303 21.21 -9.93 -1.57
N LYS A 304 20.55 -10.89 -0.93
CA LYS A 304 19.60 -11.79 -1.60
C LYS A 304 18.32 -11.97 -0.80
N TYR A 305 17.18 -11.76 -1.46
CA TYR A 305 15.86 -11.94 -0.87
C TYR A 305 15.11 -13.07 -1.56
N LEU A 306 14.67 -14.06 -0.80
CA LEU A 306 13.71 -15.05 -1.25
C LEU A 306 12.31 -14.45 -1.20
N VAL A 307 11.61 -14.56 -2.32
CA VAL A 307 10.25 -14.09 -2.49
C VAL A 307 9.41 -15.27 -2.95
N VAL A 308 8.41 -15.67 -2.16
CA VAL A 308 7.65 -16.91 -2.39
C VAL A 308 6.17 -16.59 -2.55
N ARG A 309 5.52 -17.27 -3.49
CA ARG A 309 4.06 -17.29 -3.64
C ARG A 309 3.55 -18.71 -3.65
N LYS A 310 2.32 -18.92 -3.20
CA LYS A 310 1.65 -20.21 -3.31
C LYS A 310 0.48 -20.13 -4.27
N VAL A 311 0.47 -21.03 -5.24
CA VAL A 311 -0.58 -21.12 -6.27
C VAL A 311 -1.05 -22.56 -6.32
N ASN A 312 -2.34 -22.79 -6.02
CA ASN A 312 -2.96 -24.13 -6.00
C ASN A 312 -2.20 -25.14 -5.12
N GLY A 313 -1.75 -24.71 -3.94
CA GLY A 313 -1.04 -25.58 -2.98
C GLY A 313 0.46 -25.76 -3.24
N LYS A 314 0.96 -25.29 -4.39
CA LYS A 314 2.38 -25.38 -4.78
C LYS A 314 3.11 -24.07 -4.52
N PHE A 315 4.35 -24.13 -4.06
CA PHE A 315 5.16 -22.93 -3.81
C PHE A 315 5.97 -22.58 -5.06
N PHE A 316 6.05 -21.30 -5.37
CA PHE A 316 6.89 -20.76 -6.44
C PHE A 316 7.75 -19.67 -5.84
N ALA A 317 9.06 -19.75 -6.05
CA ALA A 317 9.99 -18.81 -5.47
C ALA A 317 10.81 -18.06 -6.52
N LEU A 318 11.21 -16.85 -6.14
CA LEU A 318 12.16 -16.00 -6.85
C LEU A 318 13.21 -15.55 -5.84
N ILE A 319 14.47 -15.48 -6.25
CA ILE A 319 15.49 -14.77 -5.50
C ILE A 319 15.71 -13.42 -6.16
N TYR A 320 15.58 -12.34 -5.40
CA TYR A 320 16.01 -11.02 -5.82
C TYR A 320 17.43 -10.78 -5.32
N ASP A 321 18.38 -10.65 -6.26
CA ASP A 321 19.77 -10.34 -5.96
C ASP A 321 19.97 -8.82 -6.08
N LEU A 322 20.29 -8.17 -4.96
CA LEU A 322 20.45 -6.71 -4.86
C LEU A 322 21.63 -6.20 -5.67
N ARG A 323 22.74 -6.95 -5.73
CA ARG A 323 23.97 -6.51 -6.42
C ARG A 323 23.75 -6.43 -7.92
N SER A 324 23.18 -7.49 -8.47
CA SER A 324 22.89 -7.58 -9.90
C SER A 324 21.57 -6.92 -10.30
N LYS A 325 20.71 -6.59 -9.33
CA LYS A 325 19.31 -6.16 -9.53
C LYS A 325 18.51 -7.14 -10.39
N ALA A 326 18.85 -8.43 -10.30
CA ALA A 326 18.26 -9.49 -11.10
C ALA A 326 17.29 -10.36 -10.28
N TRP A 327 16.28 -10.89 -10.97
CA TRP A 327 15.37 -11.89 -10.43
C TRP A 327 15.77 -13.27 -10.93
N ILE A 328 16.08 -14.17 -10.01
CA ILE A 328 16.47 -15.56 -10.30
C ILE A 328 15.26 -16.46 -9.98
N PRO A 329 14.56 -17.00 -10.98
CA PRO A 329 13.42 -17.87 -10.74
C PRO A 329 13.89 -19.22 -10.18
N LEU A 330 13.27 -19.68 -9.10
CA LEU A 330 13.49 -21.03 -8.55
C LEU A 330 12.45 -22.05 -9.03
N HIS A 331 11.52 -21.63 -9.91
CA HIS A 331 10.37 -22.42 -10.34
C HIS A 331 9.52 -22.94 -9.17
N GLU A 332 8.77 -24.02 -9.38
CA GLU A 332 8.00 -24.68 -8.33
C GLU A 332 8.99 -25.33 -7.35
N ILE A 333 8.91 -24.97 -6.07
CA ILE A 333 9.70 -25.55 -4.99
C ILE A 333 8.78 -26.34 -4.06
N SER A 334 9.28 -27.44 -3.52
CA SER A 334 8.62 -28.22 -2.48
C SER A 334 8.60 -27.46 -1.15
N GLN A 335 7.78 -27.93 -0.22
CA GLN A 335 7.76 -27.37 1.13
C GLN A 335 9.09 -27.58 1.86
N GLN A 336 9.76 -28.72 1.63
CA GLN A 336 11.07 -29.00 2.25
C GLN A 336 12.14 -28.07 1.69
N GLU A 337 12.24 -27.91 0.36
CA GLU A 337 13.20 -26.97 -0.25
C GLU A 337 12.97 -25.53 0.21
N LEU A 338 11.72 -25.14 0.44
CA LEU A 338 11.41 -23.86 1.05
C LEU A 338 11.97 -23.77 2.48
N PHE A 339 11.79 -24.78 3.32
CA PHE A 339 12.38 -24.79 4.66
C PHE A 339 13.92 -24.74 4.62
N ASP A 340 14.54 -25.56 3.77
CA ASP A 340 16.00 -25.61 3.62
C ASP A 340 16.56 -24.23 3.22
N LEU A 341 15.91 -23.56 2.25
CA LEU A 341 16.25 -22.19 1.84
C LEU A 341 16.17 -21.18 3.00
N LEU A 342 15.22 -21.35 3.92
CA LEU A 342 15.01 -20.44 5.04
C LEU A 342 15.94 -20.67 6.23
N GLU A 343 16.25 -21.94 6.51
CA GLU A 343 17.07 -22.30 7.66
C GLU A 343 18.56 -22.21 7.36
N GLU A 344 18.98 -22.62 6.16
CA GLU A 344 20.41 -22.70 5.82
C GLU A 344 20.93 -21.41 5.17
N GLY A 345 20.04 -20.56 4.62
CA GLY A 345 20.41 -19.34 3.90
C GLY A 345 21.23 -19.60 2.61
N THR A 346 21.42 -20.86 2.24
CA THR A 346 22.16 -21.32 1.09
C THR A 346 21.21 -21.56 -0.07
N VAL A 347 21.53 -20.98 -1.23
CA VAL A 347 20.83 -21.31 -2.48
C VAL A 347 21.32 -22.69 -2.91
N PRO A 348 20.45 -23.69 -3.09
CA PRO A 348 20.88 -25.03 -3.48
C PRO A 348 21.77 -25.01 -4.73
N LEU A 349 22.84 -25.82 -4.72
CA LEU A 349 23.87 -25.80 -5.76
C LEU A 349 23.33 -26.08 -7.18
N PHE A 350 22.19 -26.77 -7.30
CA PHE A 350 21.54 -27.05 -8.59
C PHE A 350 20.92 -25.81 -9.27
N ILE A 351 20.87 -24.68 -8.58
CA ILE A 351 20.29 -23.41 -9.06
C ILE A 351 21.37 -22.49 -9.65
N GLN A 352 22.65 -22.86 -9.56
CA GLN A 352 23.69 -22.06 -10.20
C GLN A 352 23.49 -22.06 -11.73
N PRO A 353 23.51 -20.89 -12.38
CA PRO A 353 23.36 -20.82 -13.83
C PRO A 353 24.44 -21.71 -14.46
N LYS A 354 24.04 -22.60 -15.37
CA LYS A 354 25.00 -23.29 -16.24
C LYS A 354 25.84 -22.19 -16.89
N LYS A 355 27.15 -22.23 -16.63
CA LYS A 355 28.12 -21.29 -17.21
C LYS A 355 28.10 -21.35 -18.73
#